data_AF-A0A0F7FJF6-F1
#
_entry.id   AF-A0A0F7FJF6-F1
#
_cell.length_a   1.000
_cell.length_b   1.000
_cell.length_c   1.000
_cell.angle_alpha   90.00
_cell.angle_beta   90.00
_cell.angle_gamma   90.00
#
_symmetry.space_group_name_H-M   'P 1'
#
loop_
_entity.id
_entity.type
_entity.pdbx_description
1 polymer ?
#
loop_
_entity_poly.entity_id
_entity_poly.type
_entity_poly.pdbx_seq_one_letter_code
_entity_poly.pdbx_strand_id
1 'polypeptide(L)'
;MPEFKLVISDPTTGKAEQIELKGDQASRLIGYKIGDIIDGGLIGRPGVKLQIRGGSGRAGEPMRPDIPGARKGYFLLSGPPGYKPKEKGERRRRYVRGNTITDDVVQINLVIIEGSQASAQQS
;
A
#
# COMPACT_ATOMS: atom_id res chain seq x y z
N MET A 1 10.50 11.36 11.52
CA MET A 1 10.75 10.94 10.13
C MET A 1 9.69 9.91 9.76
N PRO A 2 9.20 9.89 8.51
CA PRO A 2 8.28 8.85 8.07
C PRO A 2 8.98 7.48 8.16
N GLU A 3 8.27 6.51 8.73
CA GLU A 3 8.67 5.12 8.80
C GLU A 3 7.55 4.31 8.16
N PHE A 4 7.88 3.57 7.10
CA PHE A 4 6.91 2.75 6.38
C PHE A 4 7.30 1.28 6.45
N LYS A 5 6.33 0.44 6.82
CA LYS A 5 6.41 -1.00 6.65
C LYS A 5 5.93 -1.35 5.24
N LEU A 6 6.85 -1.75 4.38
CA LEU A 6 6.52 -2.24 3.05
C LEU A 6 6.26 -3.73 3.10
N VAL A 7 5.10 -4.15 2.62
CA VAL A 7 4.79 -5.56 2.41
C VAL A 7 4.84 -5.82 0.91
N ILE A 8 5.86 -6.54 0.45
CA ILE A 8 6.07 -6.89 -0.95
C ILE A 8 5.55 -8.31 -1.15
N SER A 9 4.53 -8.47 -1.99
CA SER A 9 3.99 -9.77 -2.38
C SER A 9 4.49 -10.15 -3.77
N ASP A 10 5.02 -11.36 -3.88
CA ASP A 10 5.37 -12.00 -5.15
C ASP A 10 4.22 -12.94 -5.58
N PRO A 11 3.48 -12.61 -6.65
CA PRO A 11 2.38 -13.45 -7.12
C PRO A 11 2.87 -14.78 -7.74
N THR A 12 4.13 -14.86 -8.16
CA THR A 12 4.67 -16.08 -8.81
C THR A 12 5.08 -17.13 -7.78
N THR A 13 5.69 -16.71 -6.68
CA THR A 13 6.11 -17.61 -5.60
C THR A 13 5.10 -17.71 -4.46
N GLY A 14 4.12 -16.80 -4.41
CA GLY A 14 3.11 -16.71 -3.35
C GLY A 14 3.68 -16.24 -2.01
N LYS A 15 4.94 -15.79 -1.97
CA LYS A 15 5.61 -15.32 -0.76
C LYS A 15 5.40 -13.82 -0.59
N ALA A 16 5.26 -13.41 0.67
CA ALA A 16 5.22 -12.02 1.06
C ALA A 16 6.36 -11.73 2.03
N GLU A 17 7.07 -10.63 1.79
CA GLU A 17 8.19 -10.18 2.58
C GLU A 17 7.93 -8.78 3.11
N GLN A 18 8.39 -8.52 4.32
CA GLN A 18 8.26 -7.23 4.96
C GLN A 18 9.62 -6.53 5.03
N ILE A 19 9.67 -5.28 4.59
CA ILE A 19 10.85 -4.43 4.66
C ILE A 19 10.48 -3.14 5.39
N GLU A 20 11.32 -2.69 6.31
CA GLU A 20 11.17 -1.39 6.97
C GLU A 20 11.97 -0.34 6.21
N LEU A 21 11.30 0.71 5.74
CA LEU A 21 11.95 1.89 5.19
C LEU A 21 11.91 3.03 6.19
N LYS A 22 13.06 3.66 6.41
CA LYS A 22 13.23 4.80 7.33
C LYS A 22 13.91 5.96 6.58
N GLY A 23 13.61 7.19 7.01
CA GLY A 23 14.28 8.39 6.55
C GLY A 23 13.96 8.76 5.10
N ASP A 24 14.99 9.07 4.31
CA ASP A 24 14.83 9.72 2.99
C ASP A 24 14.18 8.82 1.93
N GLN A 25 14.37 7.50 2.01
CA GLN A 25 13.71 6.56 1.10
C GLN A 25 12.20 6.51 1.33
N ALA A 26 11.77 6.62 2.59
CA ALA A 26 10.36 6.71 2.93
C ALA A 26 9.75 8.01 2.40
N SER A 27 10.44 9.14 2.58
CA SER A 27 9.98 10.44 2.07
C SER A 27 9.77 10.46 0.55
N ARG A 28 10.55 9.69 -0.22
CA ARG A 28 10.39 9.55 -1.68
C ARG A 28 9.09 8.85 -2.09
N LEU A 29 8.52 8.01 -1.23
CA LEU A 29 7.25 7.31 -1.51
C LEU A 29 6.02 8.17 -1.23
N ILE A 30 6.18 9.32 -0.58
CA ILE A 30 5.10 10.26 -0.32
C ILE A 30 4.67 10.91 -1.63
N GLY A 31 3.37 10.97 -1.87
CA GLY A 31 2.79 11.55 -3.09
C GLY A 31 2.46 10.55 -4.20
N TYR A 32 2.98 9.32 -4.13
CA TYR A 32 2.52 8.22 -4.99
C TYR A 32 1.09 7.81 -4.66
N LYS A 33 0.40 7.26 -5.66
CA LYS A 33 -0.98 6.80 -5.55
C LYS A 33 -1.08 5.28 -5.61
N ILE A 34 -2.17 4.76 -5.07
CA ILE A 34 -2.57 3.36 -5.32
C ILE A 34 -2.79 3.17 -6.82
N GLY A 35 -2.13 2.17 -7.38
CA GLY A 35 -2.12 1.84 -8.81
C GLY A 35 -0.79 2.18 -9.49
N ASP A 36 -0.01 3.10 -8.91
CA ASP A 36 1.26 3.52 -9.48
C ASP A 36 2.30 2.39 -9.41
N ILE A 37 3.17 2.39 -10.42
CA ILE A 37 4.28 1.46 -10.56
C ILE A 37 5.55 2.20 -10.15
N ILE A 38 6.29 1.61 -9.23
CA ILE A 38 7.56 2.10 -8.73
C ILE A 38 8.67 1.10 -9.05
N ASP A 39 9.86 1.64 -9.33
CA ASP A 39 11.05 0.82 -9.47
C ASP A 39 11.53 0.35 -8.10
N GLY A 40 11.77 -0.95 -7.97
CA GLY A 40 12.28 -1.58 -6.75
C GLY A 40 13.66 -1.08 -6.34
N GLY A 41 14.39 -0.39 -7.22
CA GLY A 41 15.63 0.30 -6.88
C GLY A 41 15.47 1.31 -5.74
N LEU A 42 14.28 1.92 -5.59
CA LEU A 42 13.96 2.82 -4.48
C LEU A 42 13.88 2.11 -3.11
N ILE A 43 13.70 0.78 -3.13
CA ILE A 43 13.50 -0.06 -1.93
C ILE A 43 14.70 -1.02 -1.74
N GLY A 44 15.78 -0.83 -2.50
CA GLY A 44 16.97 -1.69 -2.46
C GLY A 44 16.81 -3.02 -3.22
N ARG A 45 15.85 -3.11 -4.15
CA ARG A 45 15.62 -4.26 -5.03
C ARG A 45 15.72 -3.85 -6.50
N PRO A 46 16.93 -3.61 -7.02
CA PRO A 46 17.11 -3.23 -8.41
C PRO A 46 16.59 -4.32 -9.35
N GLY A 47 15.92 -3.93 -10.44
CA GLY A 47 15.43 -4.85 -11.47
C GLY A 47 14.01 -5.41 -11.27
N VAL A 48 13.29 -4.99 -10.22
CA VAL A 48 11.91 -5.40 -9.97
C VAL A 48 10.98 -4.20 -10.10
N LYS A 49 9.85 -4.34 -10.81
CA LYS A 49 8.78 -3.34 -10.83
C LYS A 49 7.69 -3.72 -9.84
N LEU A 50 7.39 -2.78 -8.96
CA LEU A 50 6.43 -2.95 -7.87
C LEU A 50 5.22 -2.05 -8.09
N GLN A 51 4.02 -2.57 -7.85
CA GLN A 51 2.79 -1.80 -7.92
C GLN A 51 2.23 -1.56 -6.53
N ILE A 52 1.87 -0.32 -6.23
CA ILE A 52 1.16 0.02 -5.01
C ILE A 52 -0.28 -0.44 -5.11
N ARG A 53 -0.67 -1.43 -4.29
CA ARG A 53 -2.04 -1.97 -4.26
C ARG A 53 -2.88 -1.40 -3.12
N GLY A 54 -2.26 -0.83 -2.10
CA GLY A 54 -2.96 -0.24 -0.97
C GLY A 54 -2.05 0.00 0.22
N GLY A 55 -2.66 0.21 1.38
CA GLY A 55 -1.95 0.42 2.62
C GLY A 55 -2.90 0.65 3.79
N SER A 56 -2.31 0.85 4.97
CA SER A 56 -3.02 1.19 6.19
C SER A 56 -2.41 2.42 6.87
N GLY A 57 -3.29 3.26 7.41
CA GLY A 57 -2.91 4.39 8.24
C GLY A 57 -2.65 4.02 9.69
N ARG A 58 -2.21 5.01 10.47
CA ARG A 58 -1.91 4.88 11.91
C ARG A 58 -3.09 4.43 12.76
N ALA A 59 -4.33 4.76 12.40
CA ALA A 59 -5.52 4.32 13.11
C ALA A 59 -6.08 2.99 12.57
N GLY A 60 -5.32 2.29 11.72
CA GLY A 60 -5.77 1.09 11.03
C GLY A 60 -6.76 1.39 9.91
N GLU A 61 -6.89 2.65 9.48
CA GLU A 61 -7.78 2.99 8.38
C GLU A 61 -7.22 2.43 7.06
N PRO A 62 -8.03 1.70 6.28
CA PRO A 62 -7.61 1.21 4.98
C PRO A 62 -7.56 2.37 3.98
N MET A 63 -6.54 2.33 3.12
CA MET A 63 -6.49 3.21 1.96
C MET A 63 -7.42 2.69 0.85
N ARG A 64 -8.13 3.60 0.18
CA ARG A 64 -9.11 3.26 -0.84
C ARG A 64 -8.75 3.93 -2.18
N PRO A 65 -8.64 3.15 -3.28
CA PRO A 65 -8.27 3.69 -4.59
C PRO A 65 -9.32 4.65 -5.15
N ASP A 66 -10.61 4.43 -4.82
CA ASP A 66 -11.74 5.23 -5.31
C ASP A 66 -11.72 6.70 -4.84
N ILE A 67 -11.03 6.99 -3.73
CA ILE A 67 -11.03 8.32 -3.11
C ILE A 67 -9.74 9.03 -3.52
N PRO A 68 -9.80 10.07 -4.38
CA PRO A 68 -8.61 10.76 -4.81
C PRO A 68 -8.03 11.65 -3.70
N GLY A 69 -6.71 11.70 -3.65
CA GLY A 69 -5.94 12.65 -2.85
C GLY A 69 -5.55 12.15 -1.47
N ALA A 70 -4.80 13.00 -0.77
CA ALA A 70 -4.26 12.79 0.57
C ALA A 70 -5.29 13.06 1.69
N ARG A 71 -6.56 12.68 1.48
CA ARG A 71 -7.64 12.97 2.43
C ARG A 71 -7.96 11.78 3.33
N LYS A 72 -8.25 12.05 4.59
CA LYS A 72 -8.78 11.09 5.57
C LYS A 72 -10.11 11.60 6.09
N GLY A 73 -11.09 10.71 6.24
CA GLY A 73 -12.41 11.13 6.68
C GLY A 73 -13.44 10.01 6.70
N TYR A 74 -14.64 10.38 7.13
CA TYR A 74 -15.78 9.47 7.19
C TYR A 74 -16.58 9.48 5.89
N PHE A 75 -16.50 8.40 5.13
CA PHE A 75 -17.22 8.22 3.87
C PHE A 75 -18.32 7.18 4.00
N LEU A 76 -19.39 7.35 3.23
CA LEU A 76 -20.49 6.40 3.18
C LEU A 76 -20.15 5.25 2.24
N LEU A 77 -19.72 4.12 2.80
CA LEU A 77 -19.27 2.96 2.03
C LEU A 77 -20.41 1.97 1.82
N SER A 78 -20.51 1.45 0.61
CA SER A 78 -21.42 0.36 0.22
C SER A 78 -20.72 -0.98 0.04
N GLY A 79 -19.38 -1.02 0.14
CA GLY A 79 -18.61 -2.22 -0.14
C GLY A 79 -17.12 -2.08 0.20
N PRO A 80 -16.34 -3.15 -0.01
CA PRO A 80 -14.91 -3.17 0.24
C PRO A 80 -14.18 -2.20 -0.71
N PRO A 81 -12.96 -1.73 -0.38
CA PRO A 81 -12.18 -1.97 0.84
C PRO A 81 -12.69 -1.22 2.08
N GLY A 82 -12.48 -1.81 3.27
CA GLY A 82 -12.78 -1.19 4.57
C GLY A 82 -14.20 -1.37 5.12
N TYR A 83 -15.11 -1.90 4.32
CA TYR A 83 -16.44 -2.28 4.78
C TYR A 83 -16.91 -3.53 4.02
N LYS A 84 -17.29 -4.57 4.75
CA LYS A 84 -17.94 -5.75 4.18
C LYS A 84 -19.41 -5.71 4.62
N PRO A 85 -20.33 -5.26 3.74
CA PRO A 85 -21.76 -5.25 4.07
C PRO A 85 -22.22 -6.68 4.32
N LYS A 86 -23.09 -6.88 5.31
CA LYS A 86 -23.68 -8.21 5.55
C LYS A 86 -24.94 -8.41 4.72
N GLU A 87 -25.66 -7.33 4.49
CA GLU A 87 -26.90 -7.32 3.72
C GLU A 87 -26.77 -6.52 2.44
N LYS A 88 -27.57 -6.88 1.43
CA LYS A 88 -27.58 -6.19 0.14
C LYS A 88 -28.17 -4.79 0.32
N GLY A 89 -27.38 -3.76 -0.01
CA GLY A 89 -27.80 -2.36 0.11
C GLY A 89 -27.42 -1.69 1.42
N GLU A 90 -26.79 -2.42 2.36
CA GLU A 90 -26.28 -1.82 3.59
C GLU A 90 -25.17 -0.81 3.25
N ARG A 91 -25.30 0.41 3.76
CA ARG A 91 -24.27 1.45 3.65
C ARG A 91 -23.91 1.93 5.03
N ARG A 92 -22.62 1.97 5.33
CA ARG A 92 -22.13 2.45 6.62
C ARG A 92 -21.09 3.53 6.44
N ARG A 93 -21.23 4.58 7.24
CA ARG A 93 -20.21 5.61 7.35
C ARG A 93 -19.00 5.04 8.08
N ARG A 94 -17.86 4.95 7.38
CA ARG A 94 -16.61 4.41 7.90
C ARG A 94 -15.47 5.39 7.68
N TYR A 95 -14.53 5.39 8.60
CA TYR A 95 -13.33 6.20 8.51
C TYR A 95 -12.34 5.51 7.56
N VAL A 96 -12.01 6.17 6.45
CA VAL A 96 -11.10 5.65 5.44
C VAL A 96 -10.17 6.74 4.93
N ARG A 97 -9.10 6.31 4.28
CA ARG A 97 -8.11 7.18 3.65
C ARG A 97 -8.21 7.12 2.13
N GLY A 98 -7.85 8.22 1.49
CA GLY A 98 -7.70 8.33 0.06
C GLY A 98 -6.55 7.48 -0.49
N ASN A 99 -6.36 7.61 -1.80
CA ASN A 99 -5.43 6.80 -2.57
C ASN A 99 -3.98 7.29 -2.54
N THR A 100 -3.71 8.49 -2.03
CA THR A 100 -2.38 9.08 -2.02
C THR A 100 -1.64 8.73 -0.73
N ILE A 101 -0.38 8.33 -0.84
CA ILE A 101 0.48 8.01 0.31
C ILE A 101 0.91 9.32 1.00
N THR A 102 0.69 9.38 2.31
CA THR A 102 1.09 10.47 3.19
C THR A 102 2.00 9.96 4.30
N ASP A 103 2.62 10.88 5.03
CA ASP A 103 3.42 10.64 6.23
C ASP A 103 2.69 9.86 7.33
N ASP A 104 1.36 10.01 7.41
CA ASP A 104 0.51 9.28 8.36
C ASP A 104 0.30 7.79 8.02
N VAL A 105 0.80 7.30 6.88
CA VAL A 105 0.70 5.88 6.49
C VAL A 105 1.69 5.05 7.31
N VAL A 106 1.29 3.86 7.74
CA VAL A 106 2.18 2.96 8.51
C VAL A 106 2.62 1.78 7.66
N GLN A 107 1.72 1.24 6.85
CA GLN A 107 2.00 0.10 5.97
C GLN A 107 1.60 0.40 4.54
N ILE A 108 2.43 -0.01 3.58
CA ILE A 108 2.14 0.05 2.15
C ILE A 108 2.25 -1.36 1.59
N ASN A 109 1.24 -1.77 0.82
CA ASN A 109 1.18 -3.07 0.17
C ASN A 109 1.60 -2.93 -1.29
N LEU A 110 2.63 -3.68 -1.65
CA LEU A 110 3.25 -3.69 -2.97
C LEU A 110 3.12 -5.09 -3.58
N VAL A 111 2.89 -5.15 -4.89
CA VAL A 111 2.87 -6.40 -5.65
C VAL A 111 3.90 -6.32 -6.76
N ILE A 112 4.67 -7.38 -6.96
CA ILE A 112 5.61 -7.49 -8.07
C ILE A 112 4.83 -7.71 -9.37
N ILE A 113 4.97 -6.80 -10.34
CA ILE A 113 4.38 -6.97 -11.69
C ILE A 113 5.41 -7.59 -12.64
N GLU A 114 6.63 -7.04 -12.66
CA GLU A 114 7.69 -7.47 -13.58
C GLU A 114 9.01 -7.65 -12.83
N GLY A 115 9.77 -8.66 -13.24
CA GLY A 115 10.95 -9.15 -12.52
C GLY A 115 10.56 -10.27 -11.57
N SER A 116 11.21 -11.43 -11.67
CA SER A 116 11.08 -12.47 -10.65
C SER A 116 12.07 -12.20 -9.53
N GLN A 117 11.71 -12.54 -8.29
CA GLN A 117 12.70 -12.73 -7.22
C GLN A 117 13.50 -14.00 -7.53
N ALA A 118 14.23 -14.03 -8.64
CA ALA A 118 15.25 -15.04 -8.85
C ALA A 118 16.43 -14.66 -7.94
N SER A 119 16.49 -15.33 -6.79
CA SER A 119 17.65 -15.43 -5.89
C SER A 119 18.20 -14.12 -5.33
N ALA A 120 17.66 -13.69 -4.18
CA ALA A 120 18.42 -12.91 -3.19
C ALA A 120 18.51 -13.73 -1.88
N GLN A 121 19.46 -14.68 -1.91
CA GLN A 121 20.20 -15.38 -0.84
C GLN A 121 19.68 -15.39 0.61
N GLN A 122 19.64 -16.60 1.19
CA GLN A 122 20.37 -16.83 2.45
C GLN A 122 21.62 -17.64 2.11
N SER A 123 22.79 -17.02 2.30
CA SER A 123 24.12 -17.65 2.38
C SER A 123 24.71 -17.25 3.72
#